data_AF-A0A660VCC5-F1
#
_entry.id   AF-A0A660VCC5-F1
#
_cell.length_a   1.000
_cell.length_b   1.000
_cell.length_c   1.000
_cell.angle_alpha   90.00
_cell.angle_beta   90.00
_cell.angle_gamma   90.00
#
_symmetry.space_group_name_H-M   'P 1'
#
loop_
_entity.id
_entity.type
_entity.pdbx_description
1 polymer ?
#
loop_
_entity_poly.entity_id
_entity_poly.type
_entity_poly.pdbx_seq_one_letter_code
_entity_poly.pdbx_strand_id
1 'polypeptide(L)'
;MWWSTLVSAVGGLVVGVVIAMVALILRQKHAVRLASQIKKSAQEEAERLKQEAKIAAKEEEMRIRQTAQEEAEKIRAELRDERKRLERKEDILDQKADFLSRKERQIEQRMQEMKRKEEELKKRYQEVEKLRAKQVEELQRVAKMSREDAREVLLSKLEKELEREASLLVARYTERARERAEDEARRILATTIQRISVEHTQEGVVSTVDLPNEEMKGRIIGREGRNIRAFEKATGADLIVDDTPGVVVVSCFDSIRREVARRALERLV
;
A
#
# COMPACT_ATOMS: atom_id res chain seq x y z
N MET A 1 -42.68 -68.11 -150.55
CA MET A 1 -41.62 -67.26 -149.93
C MET A 1 -42.12 -66.40 -148.76
N TRP A 2 -43.43 -66.15 -148.60
CA TRP A 2 -44.00 -65.30 -147.52
C TRP A 2 -44.34 -66.04 -146.19
N TRP A 3 -44.38 -67.38 -146.21
CA TRP A 3 -44.74 -68.19 -145.04
C TRP A 3 -43.58 -68.30 -144.03
N SER A 4 -42.33 -68.33 -144.50
CA SER A 4 -41.14 -68.46 -143.65
C SER A 4 -40.83 -67.20 -142.84
N THR A 5 -41.11 -66.01 -143.40
CA THR A 5 -40.91 -64.72 -142.71
C THR A 5 -41.97 -64.44 -141.65
N LEU A 6 -43.20 -64.94 -141.84
CA LEU A 6 -44.27 -64.80 -140.85
C LEU A 6 -44.05 -65.74 -139.65
N VAL A 7 -43.58 -66.97 -139.90
CA VAL A 7 -43.24 -67.93 -138.84
C VAL A 7 -42.02 -67.46 -138.02
N SER A 8 -41.01 -66.85 -138.63
CA SER A 8 -39.85 -66.30 -137.89
C SER A 8 -40.21 -65.05 -137.07
N ALA A 9 -41.09 -64.18 -137.56
CA ALA A 9 -41.59 -63.02 -136.82
C ALA A 9 -42.44 -63.42 -135.61
N VAL A 10 -43.34 -64.39 -135.77
CA VAL A 10 -44.14 -64.95 -134.66
C VAL A 10 -43.25 -65.68 -133.66
N GLY A 11 -42.27 -66.46 -134.13
CA GLY A 11 -41.28 -67.12 -133.27
C GLY A 11 -40.45 -66.13 -132.44
N GLY A 12 -39.99 -65.04 -133.05
CA GLY A 12 -39.27 -63.96 -132.36
C GLY A 12 -40.11 -63.22 -131.31
N LEU A 13 -41.39 -62.97 -131.60
CA LEU A 13 -42.32 -62.36 -130.66
C LEU A 13 -42.56 -63.28 -129.44
N VAL A 14 -42.79 -64.58 -129.68
CA VAL A 14 -42.98 -65.56 -128.61
C VAL A 14 -41.73 -65.66 -127.74
N VAL A 15 -40.54 -65.75 -128.35
CA VAL A 15 -39.26 -65.77 -127.61
C VAL A 15 -39.05 -64.48 -126.82
N GLY A 16 -39.35 -63.31 -127.41
CA GLY A 16 -39.25 -62.01 -126.73
C GLY A 16 -40.19 -61.89 -125.52
N VAL A 17 -41.44 -62.34 -125.66
CA VAL A 17 -42.42 -62.37 -124.56
C VAL A 17 -41.99 -63.35 -123.46
N VAL A 18 -41.47 -64.52 -123.81
CA VAL A 18 -40.93 -65.49 -122.83
C VAL A 18 -39.73 -64.91 -122.09
N ILE A 19 -38.77 -64.28 -122.78
CA ILE A 19 -37.62 -63.63 -122.15
C ILE A 19 -38.06 -62.48 -121.22
N ALA A 20 -38.98 -61.63 -121.67
CA ALA A 20 -39.52 -60.53 -120.85
C ALA A 20 -40.26 -61.06 -119.61
N MET A 21 -41.07 -62.11 -119.76
CA MET A 21 -41.78 -62.74 -118.65
C MET A 21 -40.80 -63.37 -117.65
N VAL A 22 -39.77 -64.08 -118.13
CA VAL A 22 -38.70 -64.63 -117.27
C VAL A 22 -37.92 -63.51 -116.57
N ALA A 23 -37.58 -62.42 -117.26
CA ALA A 23 -36.88 -61.28 -116.67
C ALA A 23 -37.72 -60.57 -115.59
N LEU A 24 -39.03 -60.42 -115.80
CA LEU A 24 -39.95 -59.87 -114.80
C LEU A 24 -40.08 -60.78 -113.58
N ILE A 25 -40.21 -62.10 -113.78
CA ILE A 25 -40.26 -63.08 -112.70
C ILE A 25 -38.95 -63.08 -111.90
N LEU A 26 -37.80 -63.02 -112.57
CA LEU A 26 -36.49 -62.94 -111.90
C LEU A 26 -36.31 -61.63 -111.13
N ARG A 27 -36.72 -60.48 -111.70
CA ARG A 27 -36.72 -59.18 -111.00
C ARG A 27 -37.62 -59.19 -109.78
N GLN A 28 -38.84 -59.74 -109.90
CA GLN A 28 -39.77 -59.84 -108.78
C GLN A 28 -39.22 -60.78 -107.70
N LYS A 29 -38.64 -61.93 -108.07
CA LYS A 29 -37.96 -62.83 -107.13
C LYS A 29 -36.77 -62.16 -106.45
N HIS A 30 -35.96 -61.38 -107.17
CA HIS A 30 -34.86 -60.62 -106.59
C HIS A 30 -35.35 -59.52 -105.64
N ALA A 31 -36.37 -58.74 -106.02
CA ALA A 31 -36.97 -57.72 -105.18
C ALA A 31 -37.59 -58.31 -103.90
N VAL A 32 -38.28 -59.45 -104.00
CA VAL A 32 -38.82 -60.18 -102.84
C VAL A 32 -37.71 -60.72 -101.95
N ARG A 33 -36.62 -61.26 -102.52
CA ARG A 33 -35.45 -61.70 -101.72
C ARG A 33 -34.78 -60.53 -101.02
N LEU A 34 -34.54 -59.41 -101.71
CA LEU A 34 -33.96 -58.19 -101.13
C LEU A 34 -34.84 -57.63 -100.02
N ALA A 35 -36.15 -57.50 -100.24
CA ALA A 35 -37.09 -57.06 -99.21
C ALA A 35 -37.12 -58.02 -98.01
N SER A 36 -37.06 -59.34 -98.26
CA SER A 36 -36.98 -60.34 -97.20
C SER A 36 -35.66 -60.28 -96.44
N GLN A 37 -34.54 -60.02 -97.10
CA GLN A 37 -33.23 -59.85 -96.48
C GLN A 37 -33.18 -58.59 -95.64
N ILE A 38 -33.67 -57.45 -96.15
CA ILE A 38 -33.76 -56.18 -95.42
C ILE A 38 -34.68 -56.32 -94.20
N LYS A 39 -35.83 -56.99 -94.36
CA LYS A 39 -36.73 -57.24 -93.23
C LYS A 39 -36.06 -58.13 -92.19
N LYS A 40 -35.36 -59.18 -92.60
CA LYS A 40 -34.64 -60.08 -91.69
C LYS A 40 -33.51 -59.35 -90.97
N SER A 41 -32.69 -58.57 -91.68
CA SER A 41 -31.61 -57.79 -91.08
C SER A 41 -32.15 -56.73 -90.11
N ALA A 42 -33.23 -56.03 -90.47
CA ALA A 42 -33.89 -55.07 -89.59
C ALA A 42 -34.48 -55.73 -88.33
N GLN A 43 -35.02 -56.95 -88.45
CA GLN A 43 -35.48 -57.72 -87.29
C GLN A 43 -34.33 -58.16 -86.39
N GLU A 44 -33.23 -58.65 -86.97
CA GLU A 44 -32.03 -59.04 -86.21
C GLU A 44 -31.39 -57.83 -85.51
N GLU A 45 -31.32 -56.67 -86.18
CA GLU A 45 -30.81 -55.43 -85.61
C GLU A 45 -31.73 -54.89 -84.51
N ALA A 46 -33.06 -54.93 -84.69
CA ALA A 46 -34.02 -54.54 -83.64
C ALA A 46 -33.93 -55.45 -82.41
N GLU A 47 -33.77 -56.77 -82.60
CA GLU A 47 -33.57 -57.70 -81.48
C GLU A 47 -32.21 -57.46 -80.78
N ARG A 48 -31.14 -57.18 -81.52
CA ARG A 48 -29.84 -56.78 -80.94
C ARG A 48 -29.96 -55.50 -80.11
N LEU A 49 -30.53 -54.44 -80.68
CA LEU A 49 -30.74 -53.16 -79.97
C LEU A 49 -31.58 -53.34 -78.70
N LYS A 50 -32.62 -54.19 -78.77
CA LYS A 50 -33.46 -54.52 -77.61
C LYS A 50 -32.69 -55.29 -76.53
N GLN A 51 -31.80 -56.20 -76.93
CA GLN A 51 -30.94 -56.93 -75.98
C GLN A 51 -29.90 -56.00 -75.36
N GLU A 52 -29.24 -55.15 -76.15
CA GLU A 52 -28.29 -54.15 -75.68
C GLU A 52 -28.95 -53.17 -74.71
N ALA A 53 -30.13 -52.63 -75.05
CA ALA A 53 -30.89 -51.75 -74.17
C ALA A 53 -31.28 -52.43 -72.84
N LYS A 54 -31.63 -53.73 -72.88
CA LYS A 54 -31.92 -54.51 -71.67
C LYS A 54 -30.68 -54.73 -70.81
N ILE A 55 -29.51 -54.97 -71.43
CA ILE A 55 -28.24 -55.14 -70.71
C ILE A 55 -27.84 -53.81 -70.08
N ALA A 56 -27.86 -52.71 -70.84
CA ALA A 56 -27.56 -51.37 -70.35
C ALA A 56 -28.49 -50.96 -69.20
N ALA A 57 -29.80 -51.24 -69.30
CA ALA A 57 -30.74 -50.97 -68.21
C ALA A 57 -30.45 -51.79 -66.95
N LYS A 58 -30.05 -53.06 -67.09
CA LYS A 58 -29.65 -53.91 -65.96
C LYS A 58 -28.33 -53.47 -65.33
N GLU A 59 -27.36 -53.06 -66.14
CA GLU A 59 -26.08 -52.52 -65.66
C GLU A 59 -26.31 -51.22 -64.87
N GLU A 60 -27.16 -50.33 -65.38
CA GLU A 60 -27.50 -49.09 -64.69
C GLU A 60 -28.29 -49.36 -63.40
N GLU A 61 -29.26 -50.28 -63.42
CA GLU A 61 -29.98 -50.72 -62.21
C GLU A 61 -29.00 -51.28 -61.16
N MET A 62 -28.04 -52.10 -61.59
CA MET A 62 -27.02 -52.66 -60.70
C MET A 62 -26.11 -51.57 -60.13
N ARG A 63 -25.68 -50.61 -60.95
CA ARG A 63 -24.87 -49.47 -60.51
C ARG A 63 -25.62 -48.63 -59.48
N ILE A 64 -26.87 -48.26 -59.76
CA ILE A 64 -27.72 -47.49 -58.84
C ILE A 64 -27.91 -48.24 -57.52
N ARG A 65 -28.12 -49.56 -57.57
CA ARG A 65 -28.23 -50.37 -56.34
C ARG A 65 -26.94 -50.39 -55.55
N GLN A 66 -25.80 -50.53 -56.23
CA GLN A 66 -24.50 -50.56 -55.57
C GLN A 66 -24.19 -49.21 -54.91
N THR A 67 -24.37 -48.10 -55.61
CA THR A 67 -24.12 -46.76 -55.04
C THR A 67 -25.06 -46.48 -53.87
N ALA A 68 -26.35 -46.82 -54.00
CA ALA A 68 -27.31 -46.67 -52.90
C ALA A 68 -26.94 -47.54 -51.69
N GLN A 69 -26.42 -48.75 -51.90
CA GLN A 69 -25.97 -49.61 -50.80
C GLN A 69 -24.72 -49.05 -50.12
N GLU A 70 -23.73 -48.57 -50.90
CA GLU A 70 -22.52 -47.93 -50.37
C GLU A 70 -22.85 -46.66 -49.57
N GLU A 71 -23.76 -45.82 -50.06
CA GLU A 71 -24.24 -44.64 -49.35
C GLU A 71 -24.98 -45.01 -48.06
N ALA A 72 -25.86 -46.01 -48.11
CA ALA A 72 -26.57 -46.49 -46.94
C ALA A 72 -25.62 -47.06 -45.88
N GLU A 73 -24.55 -47.75 -46.29
CA GLU A 73 -23.53 -48.26 -45.39
C GLU A 73 -22.71 -47.13 -44.74
N LYS A 74 -22.33 -46.10 -45.51
CA LYS A 74 -21.66 -44.89 -44.98
C LYS A 74 -22.53 -44.18 -43.95
N ILE A 75 -23.79 -43.90 -44.27
CA ILE A 75 -24.74 -43.26 -43.35
C ILE A 75 -24.91 -44.10 -42.08
N ARG A 76 -25.02 -45.43 -42.21
CA ARG A 76 -25.11 -46.33 -41.05
C ARG A 76 -23.84 -46.36 -40.21
N ALA A 77 -22.67 -46.15 -40.80
CA ALA A 77 -21.41 -46.04 -40.06
C ALA A 77 -21.34 -44.73 -39.29
N GLU A 78 -21.64 -43.60 -39.96
CA GLU A 78 -21.67 -42.27 -39.34
C GLU A 78 -22.67 -42.20 -38.18
N LEU A 79 -23.89 -42.71 -38.38
CA LEU A 79 -24.90 -42.78 -37.32
C LEU A 79 -24.47 -43.65 -36.13
N ARG A 80 -23.71 -44.73 -36.37
CA ARG A 80 -23.17 -45.57 -35.30
C ARG A 80 -22.11 -44.83 -34.49
N ASP A 81 -21.25 -44.09 -35.15
CA ASP A 81 -20.20 -43.31 -34.48
C ASP A 81 -20.78 -42.11 -33.72
N GLU A 82 -21.77 -41.44 -34.29
CA GLU A 82 -22.50 -40.36 -33.61
C GLU A 82 -23.24 -40.86 -32.38
N ARG A 83 -23.93 -42.01 -32.46
CA ARG A 83 -24.57 -42.66 -31.31
C ARG A 83 -23.58 -42.98 -30.20
N LYS A 84 -22.43 -43.58 -30.52
CA LYS A 84 -21.37 -43.86 -29.53
C LYS A 84 -20.86 -42.58 -28.88
N ARG A 85 -20.73 -41.49 -29.65
CA ARG A 85 -20.31 -40.19 -29.11
C ARG A 85 -21.37 -39.59 -28.18
N LEU A 86 -22.64 -39.75 -28.51
CA LEU A 86 -23.78 -39.33 -27.69
C LEU A 86 -23.85 -40.11 -26.37
N GLU A 87 -23.76 -41.44 -26.43
CA GLU A 87 -23.76 -42.33 -25.26
C GLU A 87 -22.62 -41.96 -24.30
N ARG A 88 -21.39 -41.75 -24.80
CA ARG A 88 -20.27 -41.27 -23.97
C ARG A 88 -20.53 -39.91 -23.33
N LYS A 89 -21.25 -39.01 -24.00
CA LYS A 89 -21.61 -37.70 -23.43
C LYS A 89 -22.67 -37.85 -22.35
N GLU A 90 -23.65 -38.73 -22.55
CA GLU A 90 -24.67 -39.06 -21.55
C GLU A 90 -24.02 -39.63 -20.30
N ASP A 91 -23.11 -40.62 -20.43
CA ASP A 91 -22.36 -41.18 -19.30
C ASP A 91 -21.60 -40.11 -18.50
N ILE A 92 -20.94 -39.17 -19.20
CA ILE A 92 -20.22 -38.06 -18.56
C ILE A 92 -21.18 -37.11 -17.84
N LEU A 93 -22.35 -36.84 -18.43
CA LEU A 93 -23.35 -35.98 -17.82
C LEU A 93 -23.95 -36.62 -16.58
N ASP A 94 -24.25 -37.92 -16.61
CA ASP A 94 -24.76 -38.67 -15.46
C ASP A 94 -23.74 -38.70 -14.32
N GLN A 95 -22.46 -38.97 -14.61
CA GLN A 95 -21.40 -38.89 -13.61
C GLN A 95 -21.27 -37.49 -12.99
N LYS A 96 -21.42 -36.44 -13.80
CA LYS A 96 -21.42 -35.05 -13.29
C LYS A 96 -22.64 -34.76 -12.44
N ALA A 97 -23.82 -35.24 -12.82
CA ALA A 97 -25.05 -35.07 -12.05
C ALA A 97 -24.93 -35.75 -10.69
N ASP A 98 -24.43 -36.99 -10.64
CA ASP A 98 -24.16 -37.71 -9.40
C ASP A 98 -23.15 -36.99 -8.51
N PHE A 99 -22.05 -36.48 -9.10
CA PHE A 99 -21.06 -35.72 -8.37
C PHE A 99 -21.65 -34.44 -7.77
N LEU A 100 -22.44 -33.69 -8.54
CA LEU A 100 -23.11 -32.48 -8.08
C LEU A 100 -24.12 -32.77 -6.96
N SER A 101 -24.92 -33.83 -7.11
CA SER A 101 -25.87 -34.25 -6.06
C SER A 101 -25.16 -34.62 -4.75
N ARG A 102 -24.02 -35.31 -4.82
CA ARG A 102 -23.19 -35.60 -3.62
C ARG A 102 -22.65 -34.32 -2.99
N LYS A 103 -22.19 -33.37 -3.80
CA LYS A 103 -21.70 -32.07 -3.32
C LYS A 103 -22.79 -31.25 -2.66
N GLU A 104 -23.98 -31.22 -3.24
CA GLU A 104 -25.14 -30.53 -2.69
C GLU A 104 -25.52 -31.08 -1.32
N ARG A 105 -25.63 -32.41 -1.18
CA ARG A 105 -25.87 -33.06 0.13
C ARG A 105 -24.79 -32.74 1.15
N GLN A 106 -23.51 -32.72 0.74
CA GLN A 106 -22.40 -32.36 1.63
C GLN A 106 -22.48 -30.90 2.10
N ILE A 107 -22.86 -29.98 1.21
CA ILE A 107 -23.06 -28.57 1.54
C ILE A 107 -24.23 -28.43 2.51
N GLU A 108 -25.35 -29.10 2.25
CA GLU A 108 -26.53 -29.04 3.11
C GLU A 108 -26.23 -29.56 4.53
N GLN A 109 -25.53 -30.69 4.65
CA GLN A 109 -25.06 -31.20 5.94
C GLN A 109 -24.19 -30.18 6.68
N ARG A 110 -23.21 -29.58 5.99
CA ARG A 110 -22.35 -28.55 6.59
C ARG A 110 -23.12 -27.31 7.02
N MET A 111 -24.11 -26.87 6.25
CA MET A 111 -24.96 -25.74 6.62
C MET A 111 -25.77 -26.06 7.88
N GLN A 112 -26.33 -27.26 7.98
CA GLN A 112 -27.05 -27.69 9.18
C GLN A 112 -26.13 -27.77 10.41
N GLU A 113 -24.92 -28.31 10.26
CA GLU A 113 -23.90 -28.33 11.32
C GLU A 113 -23.50 -26.92 11.75
N MET A 114 -23.28 -26.02 10.80
CA MET A 114 -22.90 -24.63 11.07
C MET A 114 -24.01 -23.90 11.83
N LYS A 115 -25.27 -24.07 11.42
CA LYS A 115 -26.42 -23.50 12.11
C LYS A 115 -26.54 -24.01 13.56
N ARG A 116 -26.35 -25.31 13.78
CA ARG A 116 -26.32 -25.89 15.15
C ARG A 116 -25.21 -25.29 16.01
N LYS A 117 -23.99 -25.15 15.46
CA LYS A 117 -22.86 -24.52 16.15
C LYS A 117 -23.11 -23.06 16.48
N GLU A 118 -23.74 -22.32 15.58
CA GLU A 118 -24.11 -20.92 15.80
C GLU A 118 -25.13 -20.78 16.93
N GLU A 119 -26.16 -21.63 16.96
CA GLU A 119 -27.14 -21.67 18.04
C GLU A 119 -26.50 -22.04 19.39
N GLU A 120 -25.60 -23.03 19.40
CA GLU A 120 -24.86 -23.42 20.60
C GLU A 120 -23.95 -22.28 21.10
N LEU A 121 -23.22 -21.63 20.20
CA LEU A 121 -22.34 -20.51 20.54
C LEU A 121 -23.16 -19.35 21.12
N LYS A 122 -24.32 -19.05 20.55
CA LYS A 122 -25.23 -18.01 21.05
C LYS A 122 -25.71 -18.33 22.47
N LYS A 123 -26.05 -19.59 22.77
CA LYS A 123 -26.42 -20.02 24.14
C LYS A 123 -25.26 -19.85 25.11
N ARG A 124 -24.06 -20.33 24.75
CA ARG A 124 -22.86 -20.17 25.59
C ARG A 124 -22.53 -18.70 25.85
N TYR A 125 -22.66 -17.84 24.84
CA TYR A 125 -22.42 -16.41 25.00
C TYR A 125 -23.40 -15.79 26.02
N GLN A 126 -24.68 -16.14 25.94
CA GLN A 126 -25.69 -15.70 26.92
C GLN A 126 -25.41 -16.22 28.34
N GLU A 127 -24.94 -17.47 28.48
CA GLU A 127 -24.55 -18.03 29.78
C GLU A 127 -23.34 -17.31 30.37
N VAL A 128 -22.31 -17.03 29.56
CA VAL A 128 -21.12 -16.28 29.98
C VAL A 128 -21.48 -14.88 30.44
N GLU A 129 -22.34 -14.16 29.71
CA GLU A 129 -22.80 -12.83 30.12
C GLU A 129 -23.57 -12.88 31.44
N LYS A 130 -24.43 -13.88 31.65
CA LYS A 130 -25.12 -14.08 32.93
C LYS A 130 -24.15 -14.38 34.07
N LEU A 131 -23.16 -15.25 33.85
CA LEU A 131 -22.15 -15.59 34.85
C LEU A 131 -21.30 -14.38 35.21
N ARG A 132 -20.91 -13.58 34.20
CA ARG A 132 -20.17 -12.34 34.38
C ARG A 132 -20.96 -11.34 35.23
N ALA A 133 -22.25 -11.16 34.95
CA ALA A 133 -23.12 -10.30 35.74
C ALA A 133 -23.19 -10.76 37.21
N LYS A 134 -23.40 -12.06 37.45
CA LYS A 134 -23.40 -12.64 38.81
C LYS A 134 -22.06 -12.48 39.53
N GLN A 135 -20.94 -12.64 38.81
CA GLN A 135 -19.62 -12.48 39.39
C GLN A 135 -19.36 -11.03 39.82
N VAL A 136 -19.82 -10.05 39.02
CA VAL A 136 -19.75 -8.63 39.40
C VAL A 136 -20.58 -8.36 40.65
N GLU A 137 -21.81 -8.87 40.71
CA GLU A 137 -22.70 -8.74 41.88
C GLU A 137 -22.09 -9.37 43.15
N GLU A 138 -21.54 -10.57 43.03
CA GLU A 138 -20.87 -11.27 44.14
C GLU A 138 -19.61 -10.55 44.59
N LEU A 139 -18.81 -10.01 43.68
CA LEU A 139 -17.64 -9.19 44.02
C LEU A 139 -18.05 -7.92 44.76
N GLN A 140 -19.13 -7.24 44.32
CA GLN A 140 -19.69 -6.09 45.03
C GLN A 140 -20.14 -6.48 46.45
N ARG A 141 -20.81 -7.63 46.60
CA ARG A 141 -21.26 -8.15 47.89
C ARG A 141 -20.10 -8.48 48.82
N VAL A 142 -19.10 -9.20 48.34
CA VAL A 142 -17.94 -9.65 49.14
C VAL A 142 -17.02 -8.48 49.50
N ALA A 143 -16.83 -7.53 48.59
CA ALA A 143 -16.04 -6.32 48.84
C ALA A 143 -16.72 -5.38 49.87
N LYS A 144 -18.00 -5.60 50.21
CA LYS A 144 -18.83 -4.69 51.04
C LYS A 144 -18.77 -3.23 50.56
N MET A 145 -18.46 -3.03 49.29
CA MET A 145 -18.25 -1.73 48.68
C MET A 145 -18.99 -1.74 47.36
N SER A 146 -19.86 -0.75 47.18
CA SER A 146 -20.50 -0.50 45.90
C SER A 146 -19.46 -0.08 44.86
N ARG A 147 -19.86 -0.06 43.58
CA ARG A 147 -18.99 0.44 42.50
C ARG A 147 -18.63 1.91 42.71
N GLU A 148 -19.55 2.70 43.27
CA GLU A 148 -19.28 4.07 43.69
C GLU A 148 -18.23 4.14 44.80
N ASP A 149 -18.34 3.32 45.85
CA ASP A 149 -17.39 3.32 46.97
C ASP A 149 -15.97 2.92 46.51
N ALA A 150 -15.87 1.92 45.62
CA ALA A 150 -14.59 1.48 45.08
C ALA A 150 -13.93 2.59 44.23
N ARG A 151 -14.73 3.36 43.50
CA ARG A 151 -14.26 4.53 42.75
C ARG A 151 -13.77 5.63 43.69
N GLU A 152 -14.50 5.89 44.77
CA GLU A 152 -14.15 6.92 45.74
C GLU A 152 -12.85 6.62 46.49
N VAL A 153 -12.63 5.36 46.90
CA VAL A 153 -11.36 4.94 47.51
C VAL A 153 -10.20 5.03 46.53
N LEU A 154 -10.41 4.72 45.25
CA LEU A 154 -9.35 4.85 44.23
C LEU A 154 -8.98 6.32 44.02
N LEU A 155 -9.98 7.21 43.93
CA LEU A 155 -9.76 8.65 43.78
C LEU A 155 -9.05 9.25 45.00
N SER A 156 -9.44 8.85 46.21
CA SER A 156 -8.80 9.31 47.45
C SER A 156 -7.33 8.87 47.56
N LYS A 157 -6.98 7.66 47.08
CA LYS A 157 -5.58 7.22 47.03
C LYS A 157 -4.77 8.02 46.01
N LEU A 158 -5.34 8.26 44.82
CA LEU A 158 -4.71 9.06 43.77
C LEU A 158 -4.45 10.50 44.25
N GLU A 159 -5.41 11.09 44.96
CA GLU A 159 -5.26 12.43 45.54
C GLU A 159 -4.07 12.53 46.51
N LYS A 160 -3.91 11.54 47.40
CA LYS A 160 -2.76 11.47 48.33
C LYS A 160 -1.42 11.29 47.62
N GLU A 161 -1.39 10.52 46.53
CA GLU A 161 -0.18 10.35 45.73
C GLU A 161 0.20 11.65 45.01
N LEU A 162 -0.78 12.34 44.42
CA LEU A 162 -0.59 13.63 43.76
C LEU A 162 -0.14 14.72 44.74
N GLU A 163 -0.67 14.75 45.96
CA GLU A 163 -0.26 15.71 47.00
C GLU A 163 1.23 15.54 47.37
N ARG A 164 1.70 14.29 47.44
CA ARG A 164 3.11 13.98 47.70
C ARG A 164 4.00 14.42 46.54
N GLU A 165 3.61 14.16 45.29
CA GLU A 165 4.37 14.60 44.12
C GLU A 165 4.41 16.13 44.01
N ALA A 166 3.29 16.80 44.25
CA ALA A 166 3.22 18.26 44.27
C ALA A 166 4.15 18.84 45.35
N SER A 167 4.17 18.26 46.55
CA SER A 167 5.06 18.70 47.64
C SER A 167 6.54 18.58 47.27
N LEU A 168 6.93 17.48 46.63
CA LEU A 168 8.32 17.28 46.14
C LEU A 168 8.68 18.28 45.04
N LEU A 169 7.73 18.58 44.15
CA LEU A 169 7.92 19.55 43.08
C LEU A 169 8.12 20.96 43.66
N VAL A 170 7.26 21.37 44.60
CA VAL A 170 7.35 22.66 45.30
C VAL A 170 8.71 22.79 45.99
N ALA A 171 9.11 21.79 46.80
CA ALA A 171 10.41 21.81 47.48
C ALA A 171 11.59 22.00 46.52
N ARG A 172 11.57 21.30 45.37
CA ARG A 172 12.61 21.41 44.34
C ARG A 172 12.68 22.81 43.72
N TYR A 173 11.53 23.42 43.44
CA TYR A 173 11.49 24.77 42.88
C TYR A 173 11.88 25.84 43.90
N THR A 174 11.50 25.67 45.17
CA THR A 174 11.93 26.56 46.25
C THR A 174 13.45 26.54 46.42
N GLU A 175 14.08 25.36 46.37
CA GLU A 175 15.53 25.25 46.50
C GLU A 175 16.25 25.93 45.33
N ARG A 176 15.82 25.67 44.09
CA ARG A 176 16.36 26.38 42.91
C ARG A 176 16.19 27.89 42.97
N ALA A 177 15.08 28.37 43.56
CA ALA A 177 14.87 29.81 43.73
C ALA A 177 15.85 30.40 44.76
N ARG A 178 16.16 29.67 45.83
CA ARG A 178 17.18 30.08 46.82
C ARG A 178 18.58 30.12 46.21
N GLU A 179 18.99 29.08 45.50
CA GLU A 179 20.30 29.02 44.82
C GLU A 179 20.48 30.22 43.87
N ARG A 180 19.47 30.50 43.03
CA ARG A 180 19.50 31.65 42.12
C ARG A 180 19.55 32.99 42.84
N ALA A 181 18.82 33.13 43.94
CA ALA A 181 18.83 34.35 44.74
C ALA A 181 20.21 34.59 45.36
N GLU A 182 20.87 33.53 45.83
CA GLU A 182 22.22 33.61 46.39
C GLU A 182 23.26 33.99 45.34
N ASP A 183 23.22 33.38 44.16
CA ASP A 183 24.11 33.72 43.05
C ASP A 183 23.95 35.19 42.61
N GLU A 184 22.70 35.66 42.48
CA GLU A 184 22.44 37.05 42.11
C GLU A 184 22.89 38.02 43.22
N ALA A 185 22.67 37.69 44.49
CA ALA A 185 23.15 38.48 45.62
C ALA A 185 24.69 38.61 45.61
N ARG A 186 25.42 37.51 45.38
CA ARG A 186 26.88 37.52 45.24
C ARG A 186 27.33 38.40 44.07
N ARG A 187 26.65 38.32 42.93
CA ARG A 187 26.94 39.16 41.76
C ARG A 187 26.77 40.65 42.05
N ILE A 188 25.67 41.01 42.70
CA ILE A 188 25.39 42.40 43.11
C ILE A 188 26.49 42.90 44.06
N LEU A 189 26.81 42.14 45.11
CA LEU A 189 27.86 42.51 46.07
C LEU A 189 29.22 42.70 45.39
N ALA A 190 29.64 41.77 44.52
CA ALA A 190 30.89 41.88 43.79
C ALA A 190 30.94 43.15 42.92
N THR A 191 29.84 43.45 42.23
CA THR A 191 29.72 44.64 41.37
C THR A 191 29.80 45.93 42.19
N THR A 192 29.14 45.96 43.35
CA THR A 192 29.14 47.10 44.26
C THR A 192 30.54 47.34 44.84
N ILE A 193 31.23 46.29 45.31
CA ILE A 193 32.60 46.40 45.84
C ILE A 193 33.53 46.98 44.75
N GLN A 194 33.48 46.43 43.53
CA GLN A 194 34.31 46.91 42.42
C GLN A 194 34.08 48.40 42.09
N ARG A 195 32.84 48.90 42.25
CA ARG A 195 32.51 50.31 41.96
C ARG A 195 32.90 51.27 43.07
N ILE A 196 32.77 50.90 44.34
CA ILE A 196 32.97 51.83 45.49
C ILE A 196 34.44 51.94 45.91
N SER A 197 35.26 50.90 45.72
CA SER A 197 36.63 50.86 46.24
C SER A 197 37.61 51.92 45.70
N VAL A 198 37.28 52.63 44.61
CA VAL A 198 38.18 53.65 44.02
C VAL A 198 38.03 55.02 44.69
N GLU A 199 36.86 55.34 45.27
CA GLU A 199 36.56 56.70 45.78
C GLU A 199 36.85 56.87 47.30
N HIS A 200 36.84 55.80 48.10
CA HIS A 200 36.95 55.91 49.57
C HIS A 200 38.40 55.96 50.13
N THR A 201 39.42 55.79 49.30
CA THR A 201 40.83 55.75 49.73
C THR A 201 41.54 57.12 49.78
N GLN A 202 40.97 58.21 49.24
CA GLN A 202 41.63 59.53 49.21
C GLN A 202 41.28 60.49 50.36
N GLU A 203 40.17 60.31 51.09
CA GLU A 203 39.77 61.23 52.17
C GLU A 203 40.39 60.91 53.56
N GLY A 204 41.00 59.73 53.71
CA GLY A 204 41.43 59.20 55.01
C GLY A 204 42.82 59.61 55.53
N VAL A 205 43.73 60.12 54.69
CA VAL A 205 45.18 60.08 55.01
C VAL A 205 45.84 61.45 55.24
N VAL A 206 45.27 62.56 54.76
CA VAL A 206 45.92 63.89 54.81
C VAL A 206 44.99 64.96 55.37
N SER A 207 45.51 65.92 56.14
CA SER A 207 44.76 67.09 56.65
C SER A 207 45.65 68.32 56.73
N THR A 208 45.13 69.51 56.42
CA THR A 208 45.90 70.77 56.41
C THR A 208 45.60 71.64 57.64
N VAL A 209 46.60 72.42 58.09
CA VAL A 209 46.50 73.40 59.17
C VAL A 209 47.10 74.72 58.71
N ASP A 210 46.35 75.82 58.88
CA ASP A 210 46.78 77.16 58.52
C ASP A 210 47.58 77.81 59.67
N LEU A 211 48.67 78.51 59.32
CA LEU A 211 49.55 79.21 60.25
C LEU A 211 49.39 80.74 60.11
N PRO A 212 49.30 81.48 61.23
CA PRO A 212 49.01 82.91 61.23
C PRO A 212 50.18 83.77 60.73
N ASN A 213 51.43 83.27 60.82
CA ASN A 213 52.61 83.94 60.26
C ASN A 213 53.76 82.94 60.05
N GLU A 214 54.75 83.34 59.25
CA GLU A 214 55.96 82.53 58.97
C GLU A 214 56.85 82.35 60.20
N GLU A 215 56.78 83.24 61.19
CA GLU A 215 57.49 83.09 62.46
C GLU A 215 57.01 81.83 63.22
N MET A 216 55.70 81.55 63.19
CA MET A 216 55.11 80.33 63.76
C MET A 216 55.55 79.07 63.01
N LYS A 217 55.68 79.12 61.67
CA LYS A 217 56.25 78.03 60.88
C LYS A 217 57.69 77.71 61.33
N GLY A 218 58.51 78.75 61.52
CA GLY A 218 59.87 78.62 62.07
C GLY A 218 59.92 78.01 63.48
N ARG A 219 58.97 78.37 64.36
CA ARG A 219 58.87 77.80 65.72
C ARG A 219 58.42 76.34 65.72
N ILE A 220 57.51 75.95 64.84
CA ILE A 220 57.06 74.55 64.68
C ILE A 220 58.19 73.66 64.21
N ILE A 221 59.02 74.14 63.26
CA ILE A 221 60.20 73.39 62.81
C ILE A 221 61.23 73.32 63.95
N GLY A 222 61.54 74.44 64.59
CA GLY A 222 62.56 74.55 65.65
C GLY A 222 64.00 74.45 65.09
N ARG A 223 65.00 74.87 65.88
CA ARG A 223 66.43 74.81 65.45
C ARG A 223 66.82 73.38 65.10
N GLU A 224 67.19 73.16 63.83
CA GLU A 224 67.53 71.85 63.22
C GLU A 224 66.36 70.85 63.13
N GLY A 225 65.11 71.32 63.07
CA GLY A 225 63.94 70.44 62.96
C GLY A 225 63.63 69.68 64.27
N ARG A 226 64.16 70.14 65.41
CA ARG A 226 63.96 69.45 66.70
C ARG A 226 62.51 69.45 67.15
N ASN A 227 61.76 70.52 66.89
CA ASN A 227 60.37 70.61 67.32
C ASN A 227 59.45 69.74 66.45
N ILE A 228 59.61 69.78 65.13
CA ILE A 228 58.82 68.94 64.21
C ILE A 228 59.03 67.45 64.51
N ARG A 229 60.28 66.99 64.67
CA ARG A 229 60.54 65.58 65.03
C ARG A 229 60.00 65.18 66.40
N ALA A 230 60.04 66.09 67.37
CA ALA A 230 59.46 65.84 68.68
C ALA A 230 57.94 65.72 68.60
N PHE A 231 57.29 66.57 67.81
CA PHE A 231 55.87 66.54 67.55
C PHE A 231 55.44 65.28 66.80
N GLU A 232 56.15 64.91 65.73
CA GLU A 232 55.90 63.69 64.96
C GLU A 232 56.06 62.44 65.82
N LYS A 233 57.11 62.39 66.66
CA LYS A 233 57.32 61.27 67.59
C LYS A 233 56.23 61.19 68.67
N ALA A 234 55.72 62.33 69.13
CA ALA A 234 54.68 62.37 70.16
C ALA A 234 53.29 62.03 69.62
N THR A 235 52.96 62.51 68.44
CA THR A 235 51.63 62.33 67.82
C THR A 235 51.54 61.07 66.94
N GLY A 236 52.68 60.59 66.43
CA GLY A 236 52.74 59.50 65.47
C GLY A 236 52.17 59.86 64.09
N ALA A 237 52.10 61.15 63.77
CA ALA A 237 51.72 61.69 62.46
C ALA A 237 52.89 62.49 61.89
N ASP A 238 53.08 62.43 60.57
CA ASP A 238 54.15 63.14 59.87
C ASP A 238 53.70 64.56 59.54
N LEU A 239 54.57 65.54 59.77
CA LEU A 239 54.32 66.93 59.39
C LEU A 239 55.08 67.25 58.11
N ILE A 240 54.35 67.52 57.05
CA ILE A 240 54.92 67.93 55.76
C ILE A 240 54.86 69.45 55.69
N VAL A 241 56.04 70.06 55.75
CA VAL A 241 56.22 71.51 55.61
C VAL A 241 56.83 71.77 54.24
N ASP A 242 56.06 72.36 53.34
CA ASP A 242 56.48 72.68 51.97
C ASP A 242 56.66 74.20 51.79
N ASP A 243 57.09 74.65 50.61
CA ASP A 243 57.33 76.08 50.27
C ASP A 243 56.05 76.92 50.22
N THR A 244 54.88 76.33 50.47
CA THR A 244 53.60 77.05 50.57
C THR A 244 53.58 77.91 51.84
N PRO A 245 53.46 79.25 51.73
CA PRO A 245 53.43 80.13 52.89
C PRO A 245 52.14 79.96 53.68
N GLY A 246 52.27 79.91 55.01
CA GLY A 246 51.12 79.89 55.92
C GLY A 246 50.33 78.58 56.01
N VAL A 247 50.79 77.45 55.46
CA VAL A 247 50.11 76.14 55.60
C VAL A 247 51.09 75.03 55.92
N VAL A 248 50.69 74.11 56.81
CA VAL A 248 51.40 72.86 57.10
C VAL A 248 50.45 71.68 56.96
N VAL A 249 50.94 70.59 56.39
CA VAL A 249 50.15 69.40 56.12
C VAL A 249 50.49 68.31 57.12
N VAL A 250 49.47 67.75 57.77
CA VAL A 250 49.57 66.59 58.66
C VAL A 250 49.16 65.35 57.89
N SER A 251 50.06 64.38 57.79
CA SER A 251 49.86 63.11 57.08
C SER A 251 49.91 61.94 58.06
N CYS A 252 48.88 61.10 58.07
CA CYS A 252 48.86 59.87 58.84
C CYS A 252 47.80 58.90 58.31
N PHE A 253 48.12 57.60 58.23
CA PHE A 253 47.18 56.55 57.82
C PHE A 253 46.04 56.31 58.82
N ASP A 254 46.21 56.71 60.07
CA ASP A 254 45.19 56.60 61.13
C ASP A 254 44.45 57.94 61.26
N SER A 255 43.16 57.93 60.92
CA SER A 255 42.31 59.13 60.92
C SER A 255 42.16 59.78 62.30
N ILE A 256 42.26 58.99 63.38
CA ILE A 256 42.20 59.50 64.75
C ILE A 256 43.52 60.20 65.08
N ARG A 257 44.67 59.57 64.80
CA ARG A 257 45.98 60.18 65.05
C ARG A 257 46.18 61.45 64.23
N ARG A 258 45.76 61.44 62.96
CA ARG A 258 45.78 62.61 62.09
C ARG A 258 45.01 63.77 62.71
N GLU A 259 43.79 63.54 63.19
CA GLU A 259 42.96 64.60 63.77
C GLU A 259 43.48 65.07 65.14
N VAL A 260 44.04 64.15 65.95
CA VAL A 260 44.73 64.50 67.20
C VAL A 260 45.94 65.37 66.91
N ALA A 261 46.75 65.02 65.92
CA ALA A 261 47.89 65.81 65.48
C ALA A 261 47.46 67.16 64.91
N ARG A 262 46.43 67.21 64.05
CA ARG A 262 45.87 68.45 63.51
C ARG A 262 45.45 69.41 64.61
N ARG A 263 44.64 68.93 65.57
CA ARG A 263 44.18 69.73 66.72
C ARG A 263 45.31 70.10 67.68
N ALA A 264 46.29 69.22 67.88
CA ALA A 264 47.47 69.53 68.68
C ALA A 264 48.27 70.66 68.03
N LEU A 265 48.43 70.63 66.70
CA LEU A 265 49.10 71.68 65.96
C LEU A 265 48.31 72.99 66.01
N GLU A 266 47.00 72.98 65.76
CA GLU A 266 46.12 74.17 65.89
C GLU A 266 46.19 74.82 67.28
N ARG A 267 46.44 74.05 68.35
CA ARG A 267 46.59 74.58 69.72
C ARG A 267 47.99 75.10 70.04
N LEU A 268 49.01 74.64 69.32
CA LEU A 268 50.39 75.11 69.46
C LEU A 268 50.65 76.41 68.67
N VAL A 269 49.74 76.71 67.75
CA VAL A 269 49.78 77.85 66.82
C VAL A 269 49.13 79.09 67.42
#